data_AF-A0A7W0X167-F1
#
_entry.id   AF-A0A7W0X167-F1
#
_cell.length_a   1.000
_cell.length_b   1.000
_cell.length_c   1.000
_cell.angle_alpha   90.00
_cell.angle_beta   90.00
_cell.angle_gamma   90.00
#
_symmetry.space_group_name_H-M   'P 1'
#
loop_
_entity.id
_entity.type
_entity.pdbx_description
1 polymer ?
#
loop_
_entity_poly.entity_id
_entity_poly.type
_entity_poly.pdbx_seq_one_letter_code
_entity_poly.pdbx_strand_id
1 'polypeptide(L)' 'MTQDVVTIRRLDGEPSEMRELQRVLEEARTYAHRITGVSPDPADAQRAYTVLPEGKSYDGKFVFGIYRASEM' A
#
# COMPACT_ATOMS: atom_id res chain seq x y z
N MET A 1 -26.15 1.94 13.61
CA MET A 1 -24.77 1.93 13.07
C MET A 1 -24.86 1.41 11.65
N THR A 2 -24.82 2.29 10.66
CA THR A 2 -24.71 1.87 9.26
C THR A 2 -23.30 1.34 9.09
N GLN A 3 -23.12 0.07 8.75
CA GLN A 3 -21.79 -0.44 8.45
C GLN A 3 -21.36 0.16 7.12
N ASP A 4 -20.29 0.94 7.12
CA ASP A 4 -19.67 1.41 5.88
C ASP A 4 -19.18 0.18 5.11
N VAL A 5 -19.57 0.09 3.83
CA VAL A 5 -19.13 -1.00 2.97
C VAL A 5 -17.64 -0.82 2.71
N VAL A 6 -16.87 -1.86 3.04
CA VAL A 6 -15.44 -1.94 2.78
C VAL A 6 -15.19 -2.96 1.68
N THR A 7 -14.46 -2.55 0.64
CA THR A 7 -14.10 -3.39 -0.50
C THR A 7 -12.59 -3.62 -0.49
N ILE A 8 -12.17 -4.84 -0.80
CA ILE A 8 -10.76 -5.19 -0.99
C ILE A 8 -10.54 -5.49 -2.46
N ARG A 9 -9.53 -4.85 -3.06
CA ARG A 9 -9.16 -5.08 -4.47
C ARG A 9 -7.66 -5.32 -4.58
N ARG A 10 -7.28 -6.29 -5.42
CA ARG A 10 -5.87 -6.47 -5.80
C ARG A 10 -5.42 -5.29 -6.65
N LEU A 11 -4.24 -4.77 -6.37
CA LEU A 11 -3.56 -3.77 -7.17
C LEU A 11 -2.57 -4.48 -8.09
N ASP A 12 -2.55 -4.10 -9.36
CA ASP A 12 -1.69 -4.68 -10.38
C ASP A 12 -0.44 -3.83 -10.64
N GLY A 13 -0.32 -2.69 -9.95
CA GLY A 13 0.84 -1.81 -10.01
C GLY A 13 0.74 -0.76 -11.11
N GLU A 14 -0.49 -0.49 -11.58
CA GLU A 14 -0.75 0.55 -12.58
C GLU A 14 -0.29 1.93 -12.07
N PRO A 15 0.11 2.86 -12.96
CA PRO A 15 0.63 4.17 -12.53
C PRO A 15 -0.33 4.95 -11.62
N SER A 16 -1.64 4.83 -11.81
CA SER A 16 -2.64 5.45 -10.94
C SER A 16 -2.68 4.80 -9.56
N GLU A 17 -2.62 3.48 -9.48
CA GLU A 17 -2.60 2.73 -8.22
C GLU A 17 -1.32 3.00 -7.44
N MET A 18 -0.18 3.10 -8.13
CA MET A 18 1.10 3.42 -7.51
C MET A 18 1.07 4.82 -6.87
N ARG A 19 0.43 5.80 -7.53
CA ARG A 19 0.25 7.14 -6.97
C ARG A 19 -0.62 7.13 -5.72
N GLU A 20 -1.77 6.45 -5.75
CA GLU A 20 -2.64 6.38 -4.56
C GLU A 20 -1.98 5.58 -3.42
N LEU A 21 -1.26 4.50 -3.73
CA LEU A 21 -0.48 3.77 -2.73
C LEU A 21 0.59 4.66 -2.09
N GLN A 22 1.33 5.43 -2.90
CA GLN A 22 2.35 6.35 -2.38
C GLN A 22 1.71 7.40 -1.48
N ARG A 23 0.57 7.96 -1.87
CA ARG A 23 -0.19 8.91 -1.07
C ARG A 23 -0.59 8.32 0.28
N VAL A 24 -1.12 7.10 0.33
CA VAL A 24 -1.48 6.41 1.58
C VAL A 24 -0.27 6.22 2.49
N LEU A 25 0.88 5.81 1.92
CA LEU A 25 2.11 5.64 2.69
C LEU A 25 2.61 6.97 3.28
N GLU A 26 2.57 8.04 2.49
CA GLU A 26 2.96 9.39 2.92
C GLU A 26 2.04 9.98 4.00
N GLU A 27 0.72 9.76 3.88
CA GLU A 27 -0.27 10.15 4.90
C GLU A 27 -0.07 9.35 6.20
N ALA A 28 0.45 8.12 6.12
CA ALA A 28 0.74 7.25 7.26
C ALA A 28 2.12 7.49 7.91
N ARG A 29 2.69 8.70 7.83
CA ARG A 29 4.04 9.01 8.34
C ARG A 29 4.30 8.57 9.78
N THR A 30 3.36 8.78 10.69
CA THR A 30 3.51 8.37 12.11
C THR A 30 3.64 6.86 12.25
N TYR A 31 2.89 6.09 11.45
CA TYR A 31 2.99 4.64 11.44
C TYR A 31 4.37 4.22 10.92
N ALA A 32 4.78 4.72 9.76
CA ALA A 32 6.08 4.41 9.16
C ALA A 32 7.23 4.65 10.15
N HIS A 33 7.29 5.83 10.78
CA HIS A 33 8.34 6.13 11.73
C HIS A 33 8.34 5.21 12.95
N ARG A 34 7.16 4.76 13.44
CA ARG A 34 7.07 3.82 14.57
C ARG A 34 7.60 2.43 14.23
N ILE A 35 7.40 1.95 13.00
CA ILE A 35 7.78 0.58 12.62
C ILE A 35 9.18 0.48 12.02
N THR A 36 9.67 1.53 11.35
CA THR A 36 10.97 1.53 10.65
C THR A 36 11.96 2.56 11.18
N GLY A 37 11.53 3.53 11.99
CA GLY A 37 12.35 4.64 12.43
C GLY A 37 12.55 5.74 11.39
N VAL A 38 12.02 5.61 10.18
CA VAL A 38 12.20 6.57 9.07
C VAL A 38 10.86 7.07 8.52
N SER A 39 10.87 8.23 7.87
CA SER A 39 9.68 8.73 7.16
C SER A 39 9.52 8.01 5.82
N PRO A 40 8.29 7.95 5.27
CA PRO A 40 8.06 7.43 3.93
C PRO A 40 8.88 8.19 2.87
N ASP A 41 9.41 7.44 1.91
CA ASP A 41 10.21 7.92 0.78
C ASP A 41 9.40 7.81 -0.53
N PRO A 42 9.65 8.66 -1.56
CA PRO A 42 8.92 8.62 -2.83
C PRO A 42 8.98 7.29 -3.59
N ALA A 43 9.89 6.38 -3.24
CA ALA A 43 9.99 5.06 -3.85
C ALA A 43 9.30 3.94 -3.03
N ASP A 44 8.68 4.24 -1.90
CA ASP A 44 8.15 3.20 -1.01
C ASP A 44 6.99 2.42 -1.62
N ALA A 45 6.12 3.06 -2.42
CA ALA A 45 5.11 2.36 -3.19
C ALA A 45 5.75 1.34 -4.14
N GLN A 46 6.78 1.73 -4.88
CA GLN A 46 7.51 0.83 -5.77
C GLN A 46 8.17 -0.32 -4.99
N ARG A 47 8.79 -0.03 -3.85
CA ARG A 47 9.41 -1.04 -2.97
C ARG A 47 8.40 -2.04 -2.44
N ALA A 48 7.16 -1.62 -2.20
CA ALA A 48 6.08 -2.52 -1.79
C ALA A 48 5.85 -3.64 -2.81
N TYR A 49 6.14 -3.44 -4.10
CA TYR A 49 6.08 -4.46 -5.15
C TYR A 49 7.42 -5.16 -5.41
N THR A 50 8.56 -4.49 -5.24
CA THR A 50 9.86 -5.01 -5.69
C THR A 50 10.67 -5.69 -4.59
N VAL A 51 10.54 -5.27 -3.33
CA VAL A 51 11.32 -5.81 -2.22
C VAL A 51 10.76 -7.16 -1.78
N LEU A 52 11.60 -8.18 -1.84
CA LEU A 52 11.30 -9.55 -1.43
C LEU A 52 12.15 -9.95 -0.21
N PRO A 53 11.56 -10.68 0.75
CA PRO A 53 12.35 -11.41 1.73
C PRO A 53 13.22 -12.49 1.06
N GLU A 54 14.29 -12.89 1.74
CA GLU A 54 15.16 -13.97 1.27
C GLU A 54 14.36 -15.25 1.02
N GLY A 55 14.65 -15.92 -0.11
CA GLY A 55 13.99 -17.16 -0.51
C GLY A 55 12.53 -17.01 -0.97
N LYS A 56 12.02 -15.79 -1.20
CA LYS A 56 10.67 -15.54 -1.74
C LYS A 56 10.72 -15.16 -3.22
N SER A 57 9.69 -15.57 -3.98
CA SER A 57 9.50 -15.20 -5.38
C SER A 57 8.39 -14.15 -5.52
N TYR A 58 8.36 -13.48 -6.67
CA TYR A 58 7.32 -12.51 -7.01
C TYR A 58 5.93 -13.13 -7.16
N ASP A 59 5.83 -14.41 -7.55
CA ASP A 59 4.54 -15.10 -7.72
C ASP A 59 3.74 -15.21 -6.42
N GLY A 60 4.42 -15.12 -5.26
CA GLY A 60 3.81 -15.14 -3.94
C GLY A 60 3.61 -13.74 -3.33
N LYS A 61 3.83 -12.67 -4.09
CA LYS A 61 3.75 -11.28 -3.61
C LYS A 61 2.56 -10.58 -4.23
N PHE A 62 1.68 -10.08 -3.37
CA PHE A 62 0.45 -9.40 -3.77
C PHE A 62 0.29 -8.11 -2.98
N VAL A 63 -0.27 -7.08 -3.63
CA VAL A 63 -0.63 -5.83 -2.99
C VAL A 63 -2.13 -5.65 -3.12
N PHE A 64 -2.79 -5.24 -2.03
CA PHE A 64 -4.23 -5.03 -1.99
C PHE A 64 -4.53 -3.63 -1.48
N GLY A 65 -5.48 -2.96 -2.13
CA GLY A 65 -6.11 -1.74 -1.64
C GLY A 65 -7.36 -2.08 -0.84
N ILE A 66 -7.58 -1.34 0.24
CA ILE A 66 -8.80 -1.38 1.06
C ILE A 66 -9.52 -0.06 0.86
N TYR A 67 -10.75 -0.11 0.38
CA TYR A 67 -11.54 1.05 0.00
C TYR A 67 -12.79 1.14 0.86
N ARG A 68 -13.09 2.33 1.39
CA ARG A 68 -14.40 2.63 1.97
C ARG A 68 -15.32 3.19 0.89
N ALA A 69 -16.63 2.96 0.98
CA ALA A 69 -17.60 3.35 -0.05
C ALA A 69 -17.55 4.83 -0.51
N SER A 70 -16.98 5.74 0.29
CA SER A 70 -16.78 7.15 -0.04
C SER A 70 -15.47 7.46 -0.80
N GLU A 71 -14.62 6.47 -1.01
CA GLU A 71 -13.28 6.60 -1.61
C GLU A 71 -13.20 5.99 -3.03
N MET A 72 -14.37 5.71 -3.64
CA MET A 72 -14.49 5.28 -5.04
C MET A 72 -14.33 6.43 -6.03
#